data_AF-A0A4S9ER35-F1
#
_entry.id   AF-A0A4S9ER35-F1
#
_cell.length_a   1.000
_cell.length_b   1.000
_cell.length_c   1.000
_cell.angle_alpha   90.00
_cell.angle_beta   90.00
_cell.angle_gamma   90.00
#
_symmetry.space_group_name_H-M   'P 1'
#
loop_
_entity.id
_entity.type
_entity.pdbx_description
1 polymer ?
#
loop_
_entity_poly.entity_id
_entity_poly.type
_entity_poly.pdbx_seq_one_letter_code
_entity_poly.pdbx_strand_id
1 'polypeptide(L)'
;MAPLTTFSFGSRDHRHLNRYDLDVWSNYVDFSALRSLELAKEIRIDALSWATTNCSFRSLETLVLIIEWKDSHERDIIEQIEVDDFVRSLPPLKDLKIDGAVGPSTFRAIVQRHASKLKRLWMGNVETWLREEVTSCFTGVLQEYPLLQLEDLTLAIRRSKGDENEVAIYKTLGSLPRLQTLDLTLDCADESILPHVPGPGASFLGRAVGKDVNDNDEAMELTQGRSFDGFYRQTFKDLQTADGTYLSYGHIRDAFINSALDQKLARAIHQIMIAAKGPRSLPLQRLKLGTRGGCQFGSIDSGVLAGVCDYMGRPVLVECSLPGSGPTRLSVTQVEDSRDSYHPSFYNFAYTRDGPPTELDSQTEEVFRRLWPVKSKVGGSWQKEWHSLPFAEPAITRM
;
A
#
# COMPACT_ATOMS: atom_id res chain seq x y z
N MET A 1 1.92 12.38 -42.84
CA MET A 1 2.70 12.15 -41.61
C MET A 1 2.12 10.94 -40.91
N ALA A 2 2.93 10.06 -40.34
CA ALA A 2 2.42 8.99 -39.48
C ALA A 2 1.84 9.62 -38.20
N PRO A 3 0.69 9.14 -37.69
CA PRO A 3 0.12 9.68 -36.48
C PRO A 3 1.02 9.39 -35.28
N LEU A 4 1.06 10.31 -34.32
CA LEU A 4 1.77 10.09 -33.06
C LEU A 4 1.13 8.90 -32.33
N THR A 5 1.93 7.90 -31.96
CA THR A 5 1.44 6.69 -31.27
C THR A 5 1.82 6.64 -29.80
N THR A 6 2.76 7.49 -29.36
CA THR A 6 3.21 7.58 -27.97
C THR A 6 3.28 9.04 -27.59
N PHE A 7 2.60 9.38 -26.49
CA PHE A 7 2.65 10.71 -25.89
C PHE A 7 3.04 10.57 -24.43
N SER A 8 4.15 11.21 -24.04
CA SER A 8 4.64 11.23 -22.66
C SER A 8 4.86 12.68 -22.25
N PHE A 9 4.28 13.05 -21.11
CA PHE A 9 4.39 14.38 -20.54
C PHE A 9 4.85 14.29 -19.08
N GLY A 10 6.05 14.81 -18.83
CA GLY A 10 6.59 15.07 -17.50
C GLY A 10 7.13 16.48 -17.46
N SER A 11 6.68 17.29 -16.48
CA SER A 11 7.14 18.66 -16.31
C SER A 11 7.62 18.88 -14.88
N ARG A 12 8.65 19.71 -14.71
CA ARG A 12 9.20 20.09 -13.39
C ARG A 12 8.38 21.16 -12.67
N ASP A 13 7.37 21.71 -13.32
CA ASP A 13 6.43 22.67 -12.74
C ASP A 13 5.48 21.96 -11.76
N HIS A 14 5.12 22.61 -10.66
CA HIS A 14 4.19 22.10 -9.65
C HIS A 14 2.70 22.18 -10.04
N ARG A 15 2.31 22.79 -11.17
CA ARG A 15 0.88 22.91 -11.55
C ARG A 15 0.23 21.57 -11.97
N HIS A 16 -0.91 21.18 -11.42
CA HIS A 16 -1.64 19.99 -11.89
C HIS A 16 -2.13 20.15 -13.34
N LEU A 17 -2.22 19.05 -14.09
CA LEU A 17 -2.82 19.01 -15.42
C LEU A 17 -4.33 19.21 -15.31
N ASN A 18 -4.86 20.16 -16.06
CA ASN A 18 -6.29 20.49 -16.05
C ASN A 18 -6.93 20.28 -17.43
N ARG A 19 -8.24 20.49 -17.53
CA ARG A 19 -8.99 20.33 -18.79
C ARG A 19 -8.43 21.14 -19.95
N TYR A 20 -7.90 22.34 -19.69
CA TYR A 20 -7.37 23.24 -20.72
C TYR A 20 -6.08 22.66 -21.33
N ASP A 21 -5.24 22.02 -20.53
CA ASP A 21 -4.03 21.36 -21.05
C ASP A 21 -4.41 20.26 -22.06
N LEU A 22 -5.38 19.41 -21.72
CA LEU A 22 -5.85 18.33 -22.61
C LEU A 22 -6.56 18.86 -23.86
N ASP A 23 -7.38 19.90 -23.72
CA ASP A 23 -8.06 20.57 -24.83
C ASP A 23 -7.06 21.17 -25.82
N VAL A 24 -6.04 21.86 -25.32
CA VAL A 24 -4.95 22.37 -26.18
C VAL A 24 -4.25 21.22 -26.89
N TRP A 25 -3.91 20.13 -26.19
CA TRP A 25 -3.25 18.98 -26.81
C TRP A 25 -4.11 18.28 -27.86
N SER A 26 -5.44 18.27 -27.70
CA SER A 26 -6.36 17.68 -28.68
C SER A 26 -6.27 18.33 -30.07
N ASN A 27 -5.80 19.57 -30.17
CA ASN A 27 -5.57 20.26 -31.44
C ASN A 27 -4.32 19.76 -32.18
N TYR A 28 -3.40 19.09 -31.48
CA TYR A 28 -2.11 18.66 -32.03
C TYR A 28 -1.92 17.14 -32.00
N VAL A 29 -2.71 16.44 -31.18
CA VAL A 29 -2.58 15.00 -30.93
C VAL A 29 -3.91 14.33 -31.25
N ASP A 30 -3.87 13.38 -32.19
CA ASP A 30 -4.97 12.46 -32.41
C ASP A 30 -4.94 11.36 -31.33
N PHE A 31 -5.72 11.57 -30.26
CA PHE A 31 -5.84 10.61 -29.15
C PHE A 31 -6.30 9.22 -29.61
N SER A 32 -6.99 9.10 -30.75
CA SER A 32 -7.51 7.82 -31.24
C SER A 32 -6.43 6.91 -31.81
N ALA A 33 -5.31 7.50 -32.25
CA ALA A 33 -4.14 6.79 -32.75
C ALA A 33 -3.11 6.45 -31.66
N LEU A 34 -3.23 7.04 -30.46
CA LEU A 34 -2.31 6.78 -29.35
C LEU A 34 -2.41 5.33 -28.88
N ARG A 35 -1.24 4.72 -28.70
CA ARG A 35 -1.03 3.40 -28.10
C ARG A 35 -0.45 3.48 -26.70
N SER A 36 0.36 4.51 -26.42
CA SER A 36 0.84 4.81 -25.07
C SER A 36 0.59 6.26 -24.71
N LEU A 37 -0.03 6.47 -23.55
CA LEU A 37 -0.24 7.78 -22.93
C LEU A 37 0.36 7.76 -21.53
N GLU A 38 1.37 8.61 -21.32
CA GLU A 38 2.07 8.69 -20.05
C GLU A 38 2.00 10.11 -19.49
N LEU A 39 1.23 10.29 -18.43
CA LEU A 39 1.08 11.55 -17.73
C LEU A 39 1.77 11.42 -16.36
N ALA A 40 3.07 11.71 -16.34
CA ALA A 40 3.91 11.66 -15.13
C ALA A 40 3.74 12.90 -14.24
N LYS A 41 2.52 13.44 -14.21
CA LYS A 41 2.12 14.63 -13.47
C LYS A 41 0.71 14.44 -12.96
N GLU A 42 0.44 14.97 -11.78
CA GLU A 42 -0.91 14.95 -11.20
C GLU A 42 -1.92 15.60 -12.13
N ILE A 43 -2.97 14.84 -12.45
CA ILE A 43 -4.11 15.27 -13.26
C ILE A 43 -5.30 15.54 -12.36
N ARG A 44 -5.99 16.63 -12.65
CA ARG A 44 -7.23 16.98 -11.98
C ARG A 44 -8.38 16.16 -12.53
N ILE A 45 -9.36 15.91 -11.68
CA ILE A 45 -10.50 15.06 -12.01
C ILE A 45 -11.41 15.71 -13.07
N ASP A 46 -11.51 17.04 -13.11
CA ASP A 46 -12.23 17.75 -14.17
C ASP A 46 -11.62 17.53 -15.57
N ALA A 47 -10.31 17.30 -15.65
CA ALA A 47 -9.64 16.94 -16.88
C ALA A 47 -9.99 15.52 -17.33
N LEU A 48 -10.11 14.57 -16.39
CA LEU A 48 -10.53 13.19 -16.67
C LEU A 48 -11.97 13.15 -17.17
N SER A 49 -12.88 13.85 -16.48
CA SER A 49 -14.29 13.99 -16.86
C SER A 49 -14.45 14.54 -18.29
N TRP A 50 -13.66 15.57 -18.63
CA TRP A 50 -13.60 16.10 -19.99
C TRP A 50 -13.05 15.08 -20.99
N ALA A 51 -11.97 14.38 -20.66
CA ALA A 51 -11.33 13.40 -21.54
C ALA A 51 -12.27 12.21 -21.85
N THR A 52 -13.03 11.73 -20.87
CA THR A 52 -14.04 10.68 -21.04
C THR A 52 -15.07 11.03 -22.11
N THR A 53 -15.44 12.32 -22.20
CA THR A 53 -16.50 12.78 -23.10
C THR A 53 -15.97 13.24 -24.46
N ASN A 54 -14.77 13.82 -24.51
CA ASN A 54 -14.26 14.54 -25.67
C ASN A 54 -13.10 13.82 -26.38
N CYS A 55 -12.40 12.91 -25.70
CA CYS A 55 -11.30 12.16 -26.29
C CYS A 55 -11.73 10.73 -26.67
N SER A 56 -11.06 10.16 -27.67
CA SER A 56 -11.24 8.75 -28.02
C SER A 56 -9.89 8.05 -27.93
N PHE A 57 -9.77 7.02 -27.10
CA PHE A 57 -8.51 6.30 -26.86
C PHE A 57 -8.52 4.89 -27.48
N ARG A 58 -9.13 4.71 -28.65
CA ARG A 58 -9.46 3.39 -29.22
C ARG A 58 -8.26 2.45 -29.41
N SER A 59 -7.08 3.02 -29.64
CA SER A 59 -5.84 2.27 -29.88
C SER A 59 -4.97 2.11 -28.63
N LEU A 60 -5.41 2.63 -27.47
CA LEU A 60 -4.57 2.71 -26.29
C LEU A 60 -4.29 1.32 -25.71
N GLU A 61 -3.03 1.06 -25.40
CA GLU A 61 -2.55 -0.19 -24.81
C GLU A 61 -1.85 0.05 -23.46
N THR A 62 -1.21 1.21 -23.31
CA THR A 62 -0.45 1.61 -22.12
C THR A 62 -0.96 2.95 -21.60
N LEU A 63 -1.24 3.01 -20.30
CA LEU A 63 -1.64 4.24 -19.61
C LEU A 63 -0.82 4.41 -18.32
N VAL A 64 -0.23 5.59 -18.15
CA VAL A 64 0.34 6.05 -16.87
C VAL A 64 -0.37 7.33 -16.44
N LEU A 65 -0.94 7.31 -15.24
CA LEU A 65 -1.73 8.41 -14.69
C LEU A 65 -1.42 8.59 -13.21
N ILE A 66 -1.33 9.84 -12.76
CA ILE A 66 -1.26 10.22 -11.34
C ILE A 66 -2.41 11.19 -11.11
N ILE A 67 -3.34 10.89 -10.21
CA ILE A 67 -4.54 11.69 -9.97
C ILE A 67 -4.30 12.62 -8.77
N GLU A 68 -4.69 13.88 -8.89
CA GLU A 68 -4.63 14.87 -7.81
C GLU A 68 -5.38 14.38 -6.56
N TRP A 69 -4.80 14.56 -5.38
CA TRP A 69 -5.49 14.38 -4.11
C TRP A 69 -6.17 15.70 -3.71
N LYS A 70 -7.43 15.64 -3.29
CA LYS A 70 -8.06 16.76 -2.58
C LYS A 70 -8.30 16.37 -1.14
N ASP A 71 -8.01 17.30 -0.23
CA ASP A 71 -8.21 17.14 1.21
C ASP A 71 -9.71 17.16 1.64
N SER A 72 -10.69 16.89 0.76
CA SER A 72 -12.12 17.19 1.00
C SER A 72 -13.15 16.09 0.70
N HIS A 73 -13.54 15.40 1.78
CA HIS A 73 -14.50 14.29 1.93
C HIS A 73 -15.85 14.35 1.19
N GLU A 74 -16.48 15.52 1.05
CA GLU A 74 -17.82 15.58 0.41
C GLU A 74 -17.76 15.49 -1.12
N ARG A 75 -16.60 15.74 -1.73
CA ARG A 75 -16.41 15.60 -3.18
C ARG A 75 -15.89 14.23 -3.59
N ASP A 76 -15.34 13.46 -2.64
CA ASP A 76 -14.58 12.24 -2.91
C ASP A 76 -15.41 11.15 -3.62
N ILE A 77 -16.69 10.98 -3.26
CA ILE A 77 -17.54 9.94 -3.91
C ILE A 77 -17.85 10.30 -5.36
N ILE A 78 -18.22 11.56 -5.65
CA ILE A 78 -18.55 12.01 -7.01
C ILE A 78 -17.28 12.01 -7.88
N GLU A 79 -16.18 12.47 -7.31
CA GLU A 79 -14.88 12.55 -7.96
C GLU A 79 -14.32 11.15 -8.30
N GLN A 80 -14.58 10.14 -7.46
CA GLN A 80 -14.19 8.75 -7.72
C GLN A 80 -15.01 8.11 -8.86
N ILE A 81 -16.28 8.48 -9.03
CA ILE A 81 -17.11 8.05 -10.16
C ILE A 81 -16.48 8.53 -11.49
N GLU A 82 -15.97 9.75 -11.54
CA GLU A 82 -15.36 10.31 -12.75
C GLU A 82 -14.08 9.55 -13.15
N VAL A 83 -13.27 9.16 -12.16
CA VAL A 83 -12.10 8.29 -12.38
C VAL A 83 -12.52 6.92 -12.92
N ASP A 84 -13.52 6.31 -12.28
CA ASP A 84 -13.99 4.99 -12.67
C ASP A 84 -14.60 4.99 -14.08
N ASP A 85 -15.37 6.01 -14.42
CA ASP A 85 -15.99 6.18 -15.74
C ASP A 85 -14.94 6.41 -16.82
N PHE A 86 -13.91 7.19 -16.53
CA PHE A 86 -12.76 7.32 -17.40
C PHE A 86 -12.12 5.95 -17.67
N VAL A 87 -11.81 5.17 -16.62
CA VAL A 87 -11.24 3.81 -16.75
C VAL A 87 -12.14 2.90 -17.60
N ARG A 88 -13.46 2.91 -17.36
CA ARG A 88 -14.44 2.10 -18.12
C ARG A 88 -14.52 2.50 -19.60
N SER A 89 -14.30 3.78 -19.92
CA SER A 89 -14.36 4.29 -21.30
C SER A 89 -13.22 3.76 -22.18
N LEU A 90 -12.08 3.39 -21.58
CA LEU A 90 -10.89 2.95 -22.29
C LEU A 90 -11.05 1.55 -22.92
N PRO A 91 -10.33 1.23 -24.01
CA PRO A 91 -10.23 -0.15 -24.47
C PRO A 91 -9.52 -1.03 -23.42
N PRO A 92 -9.64 -2.36 -23.49
CA PRO A 92 -8.88 -3.26 -22.63
C PRO A 92 -7.36 -3.05 -22.78
N LEU A 93 -6.74 -2.45 -21.76
CA LEU A 93 -5.32 -2.11 -21.72
C LEU A 93 -4.44 -3.33 -21.46
N LYS A 94 -3.18 -3.26 -21.87
CA LYS A 94 -2.13 -4.22 -21.53
C LYS A 94 -1.36 -3.77 -20.30
N ASP A 95 -1.11 -2.47 -20.18
CA ASP A 95 -0.27 -1.89 -19.13
C ASP A 95 -0.97 -0.69 -18.50
N LEU A 96 -1.20 -0.76 -17.20
CA LEU A 96 -1.83 0.32 -16.45
C LEU A 96 -1.00 0.66 -15.22
N LYS A 97 -0.60 1.92 -15.12
CA LYS A 97 -0.05 2.52 -13.92
C LYS A 97 -0.98 3.65 -13.51
N ILE A 98 -1.60 3.51 -12.35
CA ILE A 98 -2.51 4.52 -11.81
C ILE A 98 -2.15 4.82 -10.37
N ASP A 99 -2.10 6.10 -10.05
CA ASP A 99 -1.80 6.58 -8.71
C ASP A 99 -2.73 7.72 -8.28
N GLY A 100 -2.62 8.11 -7.02
CA GLY A 100 -3.29 9.30 -6.51
C GLY A 100 -4.58 8.97 -5.79
N ALA A 101 -5.60 9.80 -5.99
CA ALA A 101 -6.96 9.57 -5.49
C ALA A 101 -7.66 8.39 -6.19
N VAL A 102 -7.24 7.16 -5.87
CA VAL A 102 -7.81 5.91 -6.36
C VAL A 102 -8.32 5.05 -5.21
N GLY A 103 -9.42 4.32 -5.43
CA GLY A 103 -10.02 3.48 -4.39
C GLY A 103 -10.53 2.12 -4.84
N PRO A 104 -11.22 1.40 -3.94
CA PRO A 104 -11.74 0.05 -4.21
C PRO A 104 -12.65 -0.01 -5.46
N SER A 105 -13.45 1.02 -5.70
CA SER A 105 -14.33 1.11 -6.88
C SER A 105 -13.53 1.23 -8.18
N THR A 106 -12.42 1.98 -8.16
CA THR A 106 -11.49 2.12 -9.28
C THR A 106 -10.81 0.80 -9.60
N PHE A 107 -10.33 0.07 -8.60
CA PHE A 107 -9.80 -1.28 -8.82
C PHE A 107 -10.85 -2.23 -9.40
N ARG A 108 -12.08 -2.18 -8.90
CA ARG A 108 -13.18 -2.95 -9.48
C ARG A 108 -13.41 -2.59 -10.95
N ALA A 109 -13.45 -1.30 -11.29
CA ALA A 109 -13.59 -0.84 -12.67
C ALA A 109 -12.44 -1.35 -13.56
N ILE A 110 -11.20 -1.29 -13.05
CA ILE A 110 -10.00 -1.78 -13.75
C ILE A 110 -10.13 -3.27 -14.05
N VAL A 111 -10.42 -4.07 -13.03
CA VAL A 111 -10.49 -5.52 -13.16
C VAL A 111 -11.64 -5.91 -14.11
N GLN A 112 -12.84 -5.35 -13.92
CA GLN A 112 -14.00 -5.63 -14.77
C GLN A 112 -13.73 -5.32 -16.26
N ARG A 113 -13.02 -4.22 -16.54
CA ARG A 113 -12.79 -3.76 -17.91
C ARG A 113 -11.56 -4.38 -18.57
N HIS A 114 -10.46 -4.52 -17.83
CA HIS A 114 -9.14 -4.78 -18.40
C HIS A 114 -8.62 -6.20 -18.13
N ALA A 115 -9.25 -7.00 -17.27
CA ALA A 115 -8.75 -8.33 -16.87
C ALA A 115 -8.36 -9.26 -18.02
N SER A 116 -9.07 -9.17 -19.15
CA SER A 116 -8.83 -10.03 -20.32
C SER A 116 -7.50 -9.77 -21.04
N LYS A 117 -6.92 -8.56 -20.93
CA LYS A 117 -5.69 -8.17 -21.64
C LYS A 117 -4.58 -7.64 -20.73
N LEU A 118 -4.91 -7.26 -19.50
CA LEU A 118 -3.97 -6.62 -18.59
C LEU A 118 -2.83 -7.57 -18.23
N LYS A 119 -1.61 -7.13 -18.51
CA LYS A 119 -0.35 -7.82 -18.24
C LYS A 119 0.43 -7.16 -17.12
N ARG A 120 0.39 -5.83 -17.03
CA ARG A 120 1.07 -5.08 -15.97
C ARG A 120 0.08 -4.14 -15.30
N LEU A 121 0.00 -4.25 -13.97
CA LEU A 121 -0.79 -3.35 -13.14
C LEU A 121 0.10 -2.79 -12.04
N TRP A 122 0.17 -1.47 -11.97
CA TRP A 122 0.77 -0.76 -10.87
C TRP A 122 -0.28 0.15 -10.24
N MET A 123 -0.41 0.06 -8.92
CA MET A 123 -1.37 0.82 -8.16
C MET A 123 -0.76 1.26 -6.82
N GLY A 124 -0.38 2.53 -6.73
CA GLY A 124 0.48 3.07 -5.66
C GLY A 124 -0.22 3.38 -4.34
N ASN A 125 -1.55 3.50 -4.33
CA ASN A 125 -2.30 4.02 -3.20
C ASN A 125 -3.51 3.16 -2.83
N VAL A 126 -3.24 2.00 -2.24
CA VAL A 126 -4.26 1.09 -1.67
C VAL A 126 -4.32 1.23 -0.14
N GLU A 127 -3.50 2.11 0.43
CA GLU A 127 -3.26 2.25 1.87
C GLU A 127 -4.42 2.96 2.58
N THR A 128 -5.10 3.89 1.91
CA THR A 128 -6.28 4.61 2.44
C THR A 128 -7.57 3.78 2.42
N TRP A 129 -7.49 2.51 2.01
CA TRP A 129 -8.68 1.69 1.85
C TRP A 129 -9.02 1.02 3.16
N LEU A 130 -10.32 0.95 3.46
CA LEU A 130 -10.77 0.19 4.60
C LEU A 130 -10.40 -1.29 4.42
N ARG A 131 -9.95 -1.93 5.49
CA ARG A 131 -9.50 -3.33 5.50
C ARG A 131 -10.50 -4.29 4.82
N GLU A 132 -11.78 -4.07 5.08
CA GLU A 132 -12.87 -4.89 4.56
C GLU A 132 -13.02 -4.74 3.04
N GLU A 133 -12.80 -3.53 2.51
CA GLU A 133 -12.87 -3.23 1.08
C GLU A 133 -11.67 -3.79 0.32
N VAL A 134 -10.47 -3.69 0.89
CA VAL A 134 -9.25 -4.35 0.38
C VAL A 134 -9.51 -5.85 0.28
N THR A 135 -9.92 -6.47 1.38
CA THR A 135 -10.20 -7.91 1.41
C THR A 135 -11.24 -8.28 0.35
N SER A 136 -12.36 -7.56 0.27
CA SER A 136 -13.42 -7.78 -0.72
C SER A 136 -12.93 -7.66 -2.17
N CYS A 137 -12.02 -6.73 -2.47
CA CYS A 137 -11.43 -6.60 -3.80
C CYS A 137 -10.61 -7.83 -4.19
N PHE A 138 -9.75 -8.33 -3.31
CA PHE A 138 -8.89 -9.46 -3.62
C PHE A 138 -9.59 -10.81 -3.50
N THR A 139 -10.49 -11.00 -2.53
CA THR A 139 -11.16 -12.29 -2.34
C THR A 139 -12.50 -12.38 -3.05
N GLY A 140 -13.14 -11.26 -3.41
CA GLY A 140 -14.39 -11.23 -4.16
C GLY A 140 -14.20 -10.86 -5.63
N VAL A 141 -13.74 -9.64 -5.91
CA VAL A 141 -13.69 -9.10 -7.29
C VAL A 141 -12.76 -9.91 -8.19
N LEU A 142 -11.58 -10.32 -7.69
CA LEU A 142 -10.67 -11.16 -8.47
C LEU A 142 -11.16 -12.61 -8.66
N GLN A 143 -12.10 -13.10 -7.85
CA GLN A 143 -12.74 -14.38 -8.12
C GLN A 143 -13.75 -14.28 -9.26
N GLU A 144 -14.50 -13.18 -9.33
CA GLU A 144 -15.48 -12.92 -10.39
C GLU A 144 -14.80 -12.59 -11.73
N TYR A 145 -13.69 -11.85 -11.68
CA TYR A 145 -12.94 -11.39 -12.86
C TYR A 145 -11.43 -11.68 -12.71
N PRO A 146 -10.99 -12.93 -12.90
CA PRO A 146 -9.58 -13.28 -12.72
C PRO A 146 -8.66 -12.58 -13.72
N LEU A 147 -7.54 -12.04 -13.24
CA LEU A 147 -6.50 -11.40 -14.05
C LEU A 147 -5.59 -12.45 -14.74
N LEU A 148 -6.16 -13.21 -15.69
CA LEU A 148 -5.51 -14.40 -16.29
C LEU A 148 -4.24 -14.10 -17.10
N GLN A 149 -4.08 -12.87 -17.59
CA GLN A 149 -2.93 -12.45 -18.40
C GLN A 149 -1.88 -11.66 -17.60
N LEU A 150 -2.11 -11.42 -16.30
CA LEU A 150 -1.25 -10.57 -15.49
C LEU A 150 0.10 -11.26 -15.23
N GLU A 151 1.17 -10.56 -15.59
CA GLU A 151 2.56 -10.99 -15.51
C GLU A 151 3.31 -10.21 -14.41
N ASP A 152 3.03 -8.91 -14.30
CA ASP A 152 3.64 -7.98 -13.33
C ASP A 152 2.55 -7.26 -12.54
N LEU A 153 2.71 -7.23 -11.22
CA LEU A 153 1.79 -6.57 -10.31
C LEU A 153 2.58 -5.78 -9.27
N THR A 154 2.20 -4.52 -9.08
CA THR A 154 2.61 -3.72 -7.93
C THR A 154 1.38 -3.19 -7.21
N LEU A 155 1.27 -3.45 -5.91
CA LEU A 155 0.20 -2.94 -5.07
C LEU A 155 0.64 -2.79 -3.61
N ALA A 156 -0.16 -2.05 -2.85
CA ALA A 156 -0.13 -2.10 -1.39
C ALA A 156 -1.29 -2.96 -0.85
N ILE A 157 -1.08 -3.62 0.29
CA ILE A 157 -2.14 -4.25 1.07
C ILE A 157 -1.92 -3.96 2.55
N ARG A 158 -2.99 -3.96 3.33
CA ARG A 158 -2.93 -3.79 4.77
C ARG A 158 -2.26 -5.01 5.44
N ARG A 159 -1.27 -4.77 6.30
CA ARG A 159 -0.67 -5.78 7.17
C ARG A 159 -1.57 -6.00 8.39
N SER A 160 -1.90 -7.25 8.68
CA SER A 160 -2.81 -7.63 9.77
C SER A 160 -2.21 -8.67 10.69
N LYS A 161 -0.87 -8.67 10.83
CA LYS A 161 -0.12 -9.67 11.62
C LYS A 161 -0.36 -11.11 11.14
N GLY A 162 -0.78 -11.27 9.89
CA GLY A 162 -0.97 -12.59 9.31
C GLY A 162 -2.30 -13.23 9.65
N ASP A 163 -3.36 -12.45 9.80
CA ASP A 163 -4.71 -12.98 9.96
C ASP A 163 -5.21 -13.73 8.72
N GLU A 164 -6.37 -14.36 8.84
CA GLU A 164 -6.95 -15.16 7.76
C GLU A 164 -7.23 -14.35 6.48
N ASN A 165 -7.57 -13.06 6.61
CA ASN A 165 -7.85 -12.17 5.48
C ASN A 165 -6.57 -11.86 4.70
N GLU A 166 -5.50 -11.50 5.39
CA GLU A 166 -4.20 -11.26 4.76
C GLU A 166 -3.65 -12.52 4.09
N VAL A 167 -3.77 -13.68 4.76
CA VAL A 167 -3.38 -14.96 4.16
C VAL A 167 -4.25 -15.31 2.96
N ALA A 168 -5.55 -14.97 2.97
CA ALA A 168 -6.43 -15.15 1.82
C ALA A 168 -5.99 -14.28 0.63
N ILE A 169 -5.58 -13.03 0.87
CA ILE A 169 -5.03 -12.16 -0.18
C ILE A 169 -3.79 -12.80 -0.81
N TYR A 170 -2.82 -13.28 0.00
CA TYR A 170 -1.64 -13.97 -0.53
C TYR A 170 -2.00 -15.20 -1.38
N LYS A 171 -2.99 -15.99 -0.95
CA LYS A 171 -3.48 -17.14 -1.72
C LYS A 171 -4.10 -16.71 -3.04
N THR A 172 -4.95 -15.69 -3.04
CA THR A 172 -5.56 -15.16 -4.27
C THR A 172 -4.48 -14.67 -5.24
N LEU A 173 -3.52 -13.85 -4.78
CA LEU A 173 -2.42 -13.36 -5.64
C LEU A 173 -1.57 -14.53 -6.17
N GLY A 174 -1.29 -15.53 -5.33
CA GLY A 174 -0.58 -16.75 -5.71
C GLY A 174 -1.31 -17.58 -6.77
N SER A 175 -2.64 -17.58 -6.75
CA SER A 175 -3.47 -18.31 -7.73
C SER A 175 -3.44 -17.73 -9.15
N LEU A 176 -2.92 -16.51 -9.33
CA LEU A 176 -2.86 -15.86 -10.64
C LEU A 176 -1.92 -16.64 -11.58
N PRO A 177 -2.42 -17.16 -12.71
CA PRO A 177 -1.72 -18.21 -13.45
C PRO A 177 -0.47 -17.71 -14.16
N ARG A 178 -0.37 -16.42 -14.49
CA ARG A 178 0.77 -15.86 -15.23
C ARG A 178 1.66 -14.92 -14.42
N LEU A 179 1.27 -14.64 -13.17
CA LEU A 179 1.99 -13.69 -12.32
C LEU A 179 3.41 -14.21 -12.05
N GLN A 180 4.40 -13.46 -12.49
CA GLN A 180 5.83 -13.79 -12.39
C GLN A 180 6.59 -12.77 -11.55
N THR A 181 6.16 -11.50 -11.55
CA THR A 181 6.74 -10.43 -10.76
C THR A 181 5.67 -9.81 -9.86
N LEU A 182 5.96 -9.73 -8.57
CA LEU A 182 5.13 -9.04 -7.60
C LEU A 182 5.99 -8.11 -6.75
N ASP A 183 5.67 -6.82 -6.75
CA ASP A 183 6.17 -5.84 -5.80
C ASP A 183 5.01 -5.50 -4.84
N LEU A 184 5.10 -5.94 -3.58
CA LEU A 184 4.04 -5.82 -2.60
C LEU A 184 4.47 -4.97 -1.40
N THR A 185 3.75 -3.88 -1.18
CA THR A 185 3.91 -3.02 -0.01
C THR A 185 2.93 -3.45 1.08
N LEU A 186 3.45 -3.72 2.28
CA LEU A 186 2.67 -4.08 3.46
C LEU A 186 2.44 -2.82 4.30
N ASP A 187 1.24 -2.29 4.24
CA ASP A 187 0.86 -1.09 4.97
C ASP A 187 0.56 -1.40 6.44
N CYS A 188 1.36 -0.81 7.31
CA CYS A 188 1.35 -0.98 8.75
C CYS A 188 0.65 0.17 9.50
N ALA A 189 0.19 1.22 8.82
CA ALA A 189 -0.45 2.40 9.43
C ALA A 189 -1.73 2.03 10.19
N ASP A 190 -1.86 2.36 11.48
CA ASP A 190 -3.02 1.97 12.29
C ASP A 190 -3.98 3.13 12.51
N GLU A 191 -4.89 3.29 11.56
CA GLU A 191 -5.92 4.34 11.58
C GLU A 191 -7.05 4.07 12.57
N SER A 192 -7.17 2.85 13.12
CA SER A 192 -8.20 2.53 14.11
C SER A 192 -8.03 3.27 15.44
N ILE A 193 -6.86 3.89 15.61
CA ILE A 193 -6.47 4.68 16.77
C ILE A 193 -6.97 6.12 16.67
N LEU A 194 -7.32 6.58 15.45
CA LEU A 194 -7.95 7.88 15.28
C LEU A 194 -9.40 7.80 15.77
N PRO A 195 -9.89 8.80 16.51
CA PRO A 195 -11.27 8.79 16.96
C PRO A 195 -12.18 8.70 15.73
N HIS A 196 -13.04 7.69 15.74
CA HIS A 196 -14.14 7.59 14.82
C HIS A 196 -15.08 8.76 15.14
N VAL A 197 -14.92 9.92 14.50
CA VAL A 197 -15.93 10.98 14.62
C VAL A 197 -17.18 10.43 13.94
N PRO A 198 -18.26 10.09 14.67
CA PRO A 198 -19.45 9.55 14.06
C PRO A 198 -20.18 10.74 13.44
N GLY A 199 -19.94 10.99 12.16
CA GLY A 199 -20.63 12.04 11.43
C GLY A 199 -20.21 12.06 9.96
N PRO A 200 -21.05 12.60 9.06
CA PRO A 200 -20.76 12.67 7.62
C PRO A 200 -19.55 13.57 7.23
N GLY A 201 -18.71 13.98 8.17
CA GLY A 201 -17.64 14.96 7.98
C GLY A 201 -16.36 14.69 8.80
N ALA A 202 -16.08 13.42 9.15
CA ALA A 202 -14.82 13.05 9.79
C ALA A 202 -13.65 13.17 8.80
N SER A 203 -12.76 14.11 9.04
CA SER A 203 -11.59 14.42 8.22
C SER A 203 -10.53 13.31 8.28
N PHE A 204 -10.26 12.62 7.16
CA PHE A 204 -9.21 11.60 6.97
C PHE A 204 -7.79 12.16 6.82
N LEU A 205 -7.56 13.47 6.94
CA LEU A 205 -6.22 14.02 7.11
C LEU A 205 -6.25 15.03 8.25
N GLY A 206 -5.45 14.77 9.28
CA GLY A 206 -5.46 15.46 10.56
C GLY A 206 -5.28 16.97 10.46
N ARG A 207 -6.39 17.69 10.35
CA ARG A 207 -6.50 19.10 10.70
C ARG A 207 -7.72 19.28 11.58
N ALA A 208 -7.50 19.20 12.89
CA ALA A 208 -8.46 19.66 13.87
C ALA A 208 -8.79 21.14 13.56
N VAL A 209 -9.99 21.40 13.05
CA VAL A 209 -10.59 22.72 13.19
C VAL A 209 -10.89 22.86 14.67
N GLY A 210 -10.15 23.75 15.33
CA GLY A 210 -10.30 24.04 16.75
C GLY A 210 -11.76 24.26 17.08
N LYS A 211 -12.33 23.32 17.83
CA LYS A 211 -13.54 23.54 18.59
C LYS A 211 -13.17 23.29 20.04
N ASP A 212 -13.21 24.35 20.81
CA ASP A 212 -13.20 24.30 22.26
C ASP A 212 -14.28 23.32 22.71
N VAL A 213 -13.88 22.18 23.25
CA VAL A 213 -14.80 21.25 23.91
C VAL A 213 -14.38 21.19 25.36
N ASN A 214 -15.19 21.87 26.19
CA ASN A 214 -15.22 21.70 27.63
C ASN A 214 -15.47 20.23 27.98
N ASP A 215 -14.77 19.78 29.01
CA ASP A 215 -15.02 18.65 29.89
C ASP A 215 -16.19 17.73 29.49
N ASN A 216 -15.87 16.50 29.09
CA ASN A 216 -16.71 15.34 29.40
C ASN A 216 -15.88 14.05 29.33
N ASP A 217 -15.83 13.36 30.47
CA ASP A 217 -15.17 12.07 30.76
C ASP A 217 -15.74 10.85 30.00
N GLU A 218 -16.34 11.02 28.81
CA GLU A 218 -17.06 9.95 28.11
C GLU A 218 -16.36 9.39 26.85
N ALA A 219 -15.15 9.86 26.51
CA ALA A 219 -14.39 9.34 25.35
C ALA A 219 -13.51 8.10 25.68
N MET A 220 -13.66 7.49 26.85
CA MET A 220 -12.72 6.50 27.40
C MET A 220 -13.16 5.03 27.31
N GLU A 221 -13.96 4.63 26.33
CA GLU A 221 -14.33 3.21 26.14
C GLU A 221 -14.15 2.62 24.73
N LEU A 222 -13.47 3.31 23.81
CA LEU A 222 -13.24 2.79 22.45
C LEU A 222 -11.79 2.39 22.23
N THR A 223 -11.38 1.24 22.77
CA THR A 223 -10.28 0.38 22.27
C THR A 223 -10.03 -0.79 23.24
N GLN A 224 -11.08 -1.58 23.53
CA GLN A 224 -10.89 -2.86 24.22
C GLN A 224 -10.41 -3.94 23.23
N GLY A 225 -9.22 -3.75 22.66
CA GLY A 225 -8.46 -4.79 22.00
C GLY A 225 -7.87 -5.74 23.05
N ARG A 226 -8.16 -7.04 22.92
CA ARG A 226 -7.71 -8.11 23.83
C ARG A 226 -6.19 -8.22 23.91
N SER A 227 -5.55 -7.39 24.71
CA SER A 227 -4.26 -7.71 25.34
C SER A 227 -4.52 -8.21 26.75
N PHE A 228 -4.11 -9.45 27.03
CA PHE A 228 -4.21 -10.09 28.35
C PHE A 228 -3.18 -9.53 29.36
N ASP A 229 -2.22 -8.73 28.90
CA ASP A 229 -1.19 -8.11 29.75
C ASP A 229 -1.54 -6.63 30.03
N GLY A 230 -1.59 -6.27 31.31
CA GLY A 230 -1.90 -4.93 31.80
C GLY A 230 -0.86 -3.87 31.40
N PHE A 231 0.37 -4.29 31.03
CA PHE A 231 1.38 -3.38 30.50
C PHE A 231 0.96 -2.69 29.21
N TYR A 232 0.47 -3.46 28.22
CA TYR A 232 0.11 -2.90 26.91
C TYR A 232 -1.13 -1.99 26.93
N ARG A 233 -1.88 -1.97 28.04
CA ARG A 233 -2.99 -1.04 28.25
C ARG A 233 -2.54 0.32 28.78
N GLN A 234 -1.29 0.44 29.23
CA GLN A 234 -0.75 1.69 29.76
C GLN A 234 -0.58 2.70 28.63
N THR A 235 -0.66 3.97 29.01
CA THR A 235 -0.47 5.15 28.16
C THR A 235 1.01 5.34 27.83
N PHE A 236 1.32 5.50 26.55
CA PHE A 236 2.60 5.93 26.02
C PHE A 236 2.66 7.47 26.08
N LYS A 237 3.19 7.97 27.21
CA LYS A 237 3.10 9.38 27.62
C LYS A 237 3.68 10.39 26.63
N ASP A 238 4.63 9.97 25.79
CA ASP A 238 5.36 10.87 24.89
C ASP A 238 4.67 11.05 23.52
N LEU A 239 3.57 10.33 23.23
CA LEU A 239 2.84 10.44 21.97
C LEU A 239 1.34 10.67 22.16
N GLN A 240 0.88 11.79 21.63
CA GLN A 240 -0.52 12.23 21.66
C GLN A 240 -0.98 12.56 20.24
N THR A 241 -2.16 12.09 19.86
CA THR A 241 -2.85 12.48 18.62
C THR A 241 -3.19 13.97 18.65
N ALA A 242 -3.48 14.55 17.49
CA ALA A 242 -3.88 15.96 17.38
C ALA A 242 -5.15 16.32 18.18
N ASP A 243 -5.97 15.32 18.54
CA ASP A 243 -7.20 15.46 19.34
C ASP A 243 -6.99 15.21 20.85
N GLY A 244 -5.77 14.91 21.30
CA GLY A 244 -5.47 14.70 22.71
C GLY A 244 -5.47 13.24 23.17
N THR A 245 -5.79 12.28 22.30
CA THR A 245 -5.74 10.84 22.62
C THR A 245 -4.30 10.35 22.75
N TYR A 246 -3.99 9.74 23.88
CA TYR A 246 -2.69 9.12 24.08
C TYR A 246 -2.62 7.73 23.47
N LEU A 247 -1.50 7.41 22.82
CA LEU A 247 -1.25 6.06 22.37
C LEU A 247 -1.04 5.12 23.55
N SER A 248 -1.34 3.83 23.36
CA SER A 248 -1.01 2.79 24.34
C SER A 248 0.31 2.11 23.98
N TYR A 249 0.97 1.49 24.95
CA TYR A 249 2.09 0.58 24.69
C TYR A 249 1.69 -0.56 23.72
N GLY A 250 0.40 -0.93 23.69
CA GLY A 250 -0.15 -1.90 22.73
C GLY A 250 -0.12 -1.43 21.28
N HIS A 251 -0.40 -0.15 21.03
CA HIS A 251 -0.30 0.44 19.68
C HIS A 251 1.14 0.39 19.16
N ILE A 252 2.11 0.72 20.02
CA ILE A 252 3.53 0.64 19.66
C ILE A 252 3.98 -0.80 19.40
N ARG A 253 3.56 -1.73 20.25
CA ARG A 253 3.81 -3.17 20.04
C ARG A 253 3.29 -3.63 18.68
N ASP A 254 2.07 -3.24 18.35
CA ASP A 254 1.41 -3.68 17.12
C ASP A 254 2.05 -3.07 15.88
N ALA A 255 2.50 -1.81 15.94
CA ALA A 255 3.33 -1.20 14.91
C ALA A 255 4.64 -1.98 14.69
N PHE A 256 5.35 -2.36 15.76
CA PHE A 256 6.55 -3.18 15.65
C PHE A 256 6.32 -4.54 15.02
N ILE A 257 5.25 -5.23 15.40
CA ILE A 257 4.90 -6.54 14.81
C ILE A 257 4.60 -6.40 13.31
N ASN A 258 3.85 -5.37 12.93
CA ASN A 258 3.47 -5.16 11.53
C ASN A 258 4.68 -4.75 10.67
N SER A 259 5.56 -3.89 11.19
CA SER A 259 6.76 -3.44 10.48
C SER A 259 7.90 -4.47 10.43
N ALA A 260 7.88 -5.51 11.29
CA ALA A 260 8.94 -6.51 11.32
C ALA A 260 8.92 -7.43 10.08
N LEU A 261 9.71 -7.07 9.06
CA LEU A 261 9.88 -7.84 7.83
C LEU A 261 11.30 -8.39 7.72
N ASP A 262 11.44 -9.69 7.92
CA ASP A 262 12.71 -10.40 7.74
C ASP A 262 12.64 -11.46 6.62
N GLN A 263 13.77 -12.13 6.38
CA GLN A 263 13.85 -13.19 5.39
C GLN A 263 12.92 -14.37 5.69
N LYS A 264 12.57 -14.64 6.95
CA LYS A 264 11.71 -15.76 7.33
C LYS A 264 10.27 -15.47 6.93
N LEU A 265 9.76 -14.27 7.23
CA LEU A 265 8.42 -13.84 6.81
C LEU A 265 8.32 -13.79 5.28
N ALA A 266 9.32 -13.22 4.61
CA ALA A 266 9.34 -13.17 3.15
C ALA A 266 9.27 -14.57 2.51
N ARG A 267 10.00 -15.56 3.06
CA ARG A 267 9.91 -16.96 2.62
C ARG A 267 8.54 -17.55 2.90
N ALA A 268 7.94 -17.25 4.03
CA ALA A 268 6.64 -17.79 4.41
C ALA A 268 5.51 -17.23 3.51
N ILE A 269 5.51 -15.93 3.21
CA ILE A 269 4.59 -15.31 2.23
C ILE A 269 4.77 -15.98 0.85
N HIS A 270 6.02 -16.08 0.39
CA HIS A 270 6.34 -16.72 -0.89
C HIS A 270 5.85 -18.18 -0.96
N GLN A 271 6.00 -18.95 0.12
CA GLN A 271 5.51 -20.33 0.21
C GLN A 271 3.98 -20.41 0.12
N ILE A 272 3.25 -19.52 0.80
CA ILE A 272 1.79 -19.44 0.69
C ILE A 272 1.37 -19.20 -0.77
N MET A 273 2.03 -18.25 -1.44
CA MET A 273 1.72 -17.91 -2.82
C MET A 273 2.00 -19.06 -3.79
N ILE A 274 3.17 -19.73 -3.66
CA ILE A 274 3.50 -20.89 -4.50
C ILE A 274 2.54 -22.05 -4.24
N ALA A 275 2.17 -22.31 -2.99
CA ALA A 275 1.21 -23.37 -2.67
C ALA A 275 -0.17 -23.14 -3.29
N ALA A 276 -0.54 -21.88 -3.53
CA ALA A 276 -1.79 -21.50 -4.19
C ALA A 276 -1.71 -21.53 -5.73
N LYS A 277 -0.53 -21.68 -6.34
CA LYS A 277 -0.38 -21.77 -7.80
C LYS A 277 -1.04 -23.04 -8.33
N GLY A 278 -1.85 -22.90 -9.37
CA GLY A 278 -2.43 -24.04 -10.08
C GLY A 278 -1.38 -24.81 -10.92
N PRO A 279 -1.65 -26.08 -11.30
CA PRO A 279 -0.66 -26.96 -11.97
C PRO A 279 -0.08 -26.46 -13.30
N ARG A 280 -0.77 -25.54 -13.98
CA ARG A 280 -0.37 -24.96 -15.28
C ARG A 280 0.08 -23.50 -15.18
N SER A 281 0.31 -23.02 -13.95
CA SER A 281 0.70 -21.63 -13.70
C SER A 281 2.20 -21.44 -13.94
N LEU A 282 2.56 -20.25 -14.39
CA LEU A 282 3.94 -19.81 -14.44
C LEU A 282 4.47 -19.58 -13.01
N PRO A 283 5.74 -19.91 -12.75
CA PRO A 283 6.34 -19.72 -11.43
C PRO A 283 6.44 -18.23 -11.11
N LEU A 284 6.25 -17.89 -9.83
CA LEU A 284 6.59 -16.57 -9.32
C LEU A 284 8.12 -16.45 -9.30
N GLN A 285 8.68 -15.63 -10.19
CA GLN A 285 10.12 -15.48 -10.38
C GLN A 285 10.70 -14.43 -9.42
N ARG A 286 9.94 -13.37 -9.17
CA ARG A 286 10.37 -12.25 -8.33
C ARG A 286 9.23 -11.82 -7.40
N LEU A 287 9.55 -11.74 -6.12
CA LEU A 287 8.70 -11.16 -5.08
C LEU A 287 9.52 -10.13 -4.29
N LYS A 288 9.21 -8.85 -4.46
CA LYS A 288 9.73 -7.77 -3.60
C LYS A 288 8.68 -7.46 -2.55
N LEU A 289 9.07 -7.50 -1.29
CA LEU A 289 8.24 -7.14 -0.15
C LEU A 289 8.87 -5.93 0.54
N GLY A 290 8.07 -4.98 0.98
CA GLY A 290 8.51 -3.91 1.88
C GLY A 290 7.37 -3.52 2.79
N THR A 291 7.64 -2.91 3.94
CA THR A 291 6.59 -2.35 4.78
C THR A 291 6.61 -0.83 4.74
N ARG A 292 5.46 -0.21 4.95
CA ARG A 292 5.31 1.24 5.08
C ARG A 292 4.29 1.56 6.16
N GLY A 293 4.20 2.81 6.58
CA GLY A 293 3.15 3.26 7.49
C GLY A 293 3.36 2.82 8.93
N GLY A 294 4.47 2.13 9.23
CA GLY A 294 4.81 1.76 10.59
C GLY A 294 4.84 3.01 11.46
N CYS A 295 4.13 2.96 12.59
CA CYS A 295 4.09 4.07 13.53
C CYS A 295 3.37 5.35 12.99
N GLN A 296 2.67 5.29 11.84
CA GLN A 296 1.74 6.34 11.39
C GLN A 296 0.41 6.20 12.14
N PHE A 297 0.21 7.09 13.11
CA PHE A 297 -0.98 7.17 13.96
C PHE A 297 -1.72 8.49 13.71
N GLY A 298 -1.86 8.86 12.43
CA GLY A 298 -2.28 10.20 12.00
C GLY A 298 -1.15 11.23 11.99
N SER A 299 -1.48 12.50 12.26
CA SER A 299 -0.54 13.64 12.20
C SER A 299 0.30 13.77 13.49
N ILE A 300 0.96 12.69 13.90
CA ILE A 300 1.83 12.65 15.09
C ILE A 300 3.28 12.52 14.66
N ASP A 301 4.16 13.35 15.22
CA ASP A 301 5.59 13.11 15.16
C ASP A 301 5.95 11.90 16.02
N SER A 302 6.19 10.76 15.36
CA SER A 302 6.54 9.50 16.02
C SER A 302 8.00 9.45 16.48
N GLY A 303 8.79 10.51 16.23
CA GLY A 303 10.19 10.62 16.66
C GLY A 303 11.04 9.41 16.25
N VAL A 304 11.69 8.80 17.23
CA VAL A 304 12.58 7.64 17.05
C VAL A 304 11.83 6.42 16.50
N LEU A 305 10.54 6.26 16.81
CA LEU A 305 9.75 5.08 16.45
C LEU A 305 9.60 4.90 14.94
N ALA A 306 9.40 6.00 14.20
CA ALA A 306 9.31 5.94 12.74
C ALA A 306 10.58 5.35 12.12
N GLY A 307 11.75 5.78 12.58
CA GLY A 307 13.05 5.24 12.13
C GLY A 307 13.26 3.77 12.50
N VAL A 308 12.73 3.33 13.65
CA VAL A 308 12.76 1.91 14.06
C VAL A 308 11.85 1.06 13.18
N CYS A 309 10.60 1.50 13.00
CA CYS A 309 9.58 0.90 12.13
C CYS A 309 10.14 0.75 10.69
N ASP A 310 10.70 1.81 10.11
CA ASP A 310 11.30 1.81 8.77
C ASP A 310 12.51 0.88 8.65
N TYR A 311 13.37 0.83 9.68
CA TYR A 311 14.54 -0.06 9.69
C TYR A 311 14.11 -1.54 9.68
N MET A 312 13.10 -1.91 10.46
CA MET A 312 12.59 -3.28 10.47
C MET A 312 11.83 -3.62 9.18
N GLY A 313 11.27 -2.61 8.53
CA GLY A 313 10.42 -2.69 7.35
C GLY A 313 11.10 -2.73 6.00
N ARG A 314 12.44 -2.72 5.98
CA ARG A 314 13.23 -2.59 4.75
C ARG A 314 12.85 -3.63 3.69
N PRO A 315 12.95 -3.27 2.40
CA PRO A 315 12.57 -4.19 1.35
C PRO A 315 13.40 -5.47 1.30
N VAL A 316 12.72 -6.61 1.19
CA VAL A 316 13.30 -7.94 0.99
C VAL A 316 12.91 -8.42 -0.39
N LEU A 317 13.89 -8.89 -1.15
CA LEU A 317 13.71 -9.46 -2.48
C LEU A 317 13.89 -10.97 -2.42
N VAL A 318 12.86 -11.67 -2.90
CA VAL A 318 12.82 -13.12 -3.08
C VAL A 318 12.87 -13.40 -4.58
N GLU A 319 13.92 -14.10 -5.01
CA GLU A 319 14.11 -14.48 -6.42
C GLU A 319 14.17 -16.00 -6.57
N CYS A 320 13.41 -16.50 -7.54
CA CYS A 320 13.43 -17.88 -8.00
C CYS A 320 14.12 -17.93 -9.36
N SER A 321 15.40 -18.33 -9.38
CA SER A 321 16.08 -18.57 -10.65
C SER A 321 15.63 -19.92 -11.23
N LEU A 322 15.09 -19.90 -12.46
CA LEU A 322 14.88 -21.13 -13.23
C LEU A 322 16.24 -21.76 -13.54
N PRO A 323 16.45 -23.03 -13.18
CA PRO A 323 17.74 -23.65 -13.37
C PRO A 323 17.87 -24.15 -14.81
N GLY A 324 18.96 -23.78 -15.47
CA GLY A 324 19.29 -24.32 -16.80
C GLY A 324 19.49 -25.84 -16.81
N SER A 325 19.73 -26.50 -15.65
CA SER A 325 19.89 -27.97 -15.49
C SER A 325 19.91 -28.45 -14.01
N GLY A 326 19.16 -27.85 -13.09
CA GLY A 326 19.26 -28.14 -11.63
C GLY A 326 17.94 -27.95 -10.86
N PRO A 327 17.93 -28.00 -9.50
CA PRO A 327 16.77 -27.64 -8.70
C PRO A 327 16.58 -26.11 -8.64
N THR A 328 15.34 -25.64 -8.56
CA THR A 328 15.00 -24.21 -8.42
C THR A 328 15.69 -23.64 -7.18
N ARG A 329 16.51 -22.59 -7.37
CA ARG A 329 17.22 -21.93 -6.28
C ARG A 329 16.44 -20.70 -5.83
N LEU A 330 16.12 -20.68 -4.53
CA LEU A 330 15.46 -19.55 -3.88
C LEU A 330 16.51 -18.64 -3.23
N SER A 331 16.72 -17.47 -3.80
CA SER A 331 17.52 -16.38 -3.22
C SER A 331 16.61 -15.47 -2.40
N VAL A 332 17.03 -15.09 -1.20
CA VAL A 332 16.34 -14.07 -0.40
C VAL A 332 17.38 -13.09 0.08
N THR A 333 17.25 -11.84 -0.34
CA THR A 333 18.23 -10.79 -0.08
C THR A 333 17.53 -9.56 0.46
N GLN A 334 18.17 -8.89 1.42
CA GLN A 334 17.76 -7.55 1.80
C GLN A 334 18.18 -6.61 0.68
N VAL A 335 17.27 -5.75 0.23
CA VAL A 335 17.58 -4.76 -0.81
C VAL A 335 17.89 -3.43 -0.14
N GLU A 336 19.03 -2.84 -0.51
CA GLU A 336 19.31 -1.45 -0.23
C GLU A 336 18.53 -0.58 -1.21
N ASP A 337 17.87 0.46 -0.71
CA ASP A 337 17.02 1.31 -1.53
C ASP A 337 17.87 2.04 -2.59
N SER A 338 17.75 1.63 -3.85
CA SER A 338 18.50 2.25 -4.94
C SER A 338 17.84 3.58 -5.31
N ARG A 339 18.58 4.69 -5.19
CA ARG A 339 18.16 6.05 -5.56
C ARG A 339 17.59 6.19 -6.98
N ASP A 340 17.84 5.22 -7.87
CA ASP A 340 17.57 5.31 -9.31
C ASP A 340 16.31 4.57 -9.79
N SER A 341 15.56 3.87 -8.92
CA SER A 341 14.31 3.26 -9.38
C SER A 341 13.23 4.33 -9.50
N TYR A 342 13.05 4.87 -10.71
CA TYR A 342 11.89 5.66 -11.16
C TYR A 342 10.53 4.93 -11.02
N HIS A 343 10.47 3.83 -10.28
CA HIS A 343 9.25 3.20 -9.80
C HIS A 343 8.91 3.81 -8.44
N PRO A 344 7.83 4.61 -8.31
CA PRO A 344 7.37 5.17 -7.05
C PRO A 344 6.78 4.09 -6.11
N SER A 345 7.18 2.82 -6.22
CA SER A 345 6.62 1.72 -5.43
C SER A 345 6.88 1.86 -3.92
N PHE A 346 7.71 2.82 -3.53
CA PHE A 346 7.98 3.17 -2.15
C PHE A 346 8.04 4.69 -2.05
N TYR A 347 6.88 5.35 -1.98
CA TYR A 347 6.82 6.77 -1.67
C TYR A 347 7.55 7.04 -0.34
N ASN A 348 8.76 7.59 -0.47
CA ASN A 348 9.55 8.23 0.57
C ASN A 348 9.68 7.45 1.89
N PHE A 349 10.67 6.56 1.98
CA PHE A 349 11.37 6.34 3.25
C PHE A 349 12.16 7.62 3.59
N ALA A 350 11.47 8.70 3.98
CA ALA A 350 12.08 9.99 4.27
C ALA A 350 13.18 9.90 5.35
N TYR A 351 13.12 8.87 6.20
CA TYR A 351 14.07 8.62 7.28
C TYR A 351 15.36 7.90 6.86
N THR A 352 15.46 7.37 5.63
CA THR A 352 16.71 6.77 5.14
C THR A 352 17.86 7.76 4.95
N ARG A 353 17.58 9.07 5.06
CA ARG A 353 18.60 10.12 4.89
C ARG A 353 19.59 10.17 6.07
N ASP A 354 19.12 9.93 7.29
CA ASP A 354 19.92 10.12 8.52
C ASP A 354 20.33 8.79 9.19
N GLY A 355 19.94 7.65 8.58
CA GLY A 355 20.19 6.32 9.12
C GLY A 355 19.24 5.97 10.29
N PRO A 356 19.20 4.70 10.72
CA PRO A 356 18.39 4.32 11.86
C PRO A 356 18.88 4.96 13.16
N PRO A 357 18.00 5.16 14.14
CA PRO A 357 18.41 5.60 15.45
C PRO A 357 19.43 4.64 16.06
N THR A 358 20.49 5.19 16.65
CA THR A 358 21.56 4.39 17.25
C THR A 358 21.08 3.72 18.55
N GLU A 359 20.29 4.45 19.34
CA GLU A 359 19.74 4.02 20.63
C GLU A 359 18.21 4.19 20.62
N LEU A 360 17.52 3.37 21.41
CA LEU A 360 16.08 3.50 21.66
C LEU A 360 15.87 4.35 22.92
N ASP A 361 14.85 5.21 22.93
CA ASP A 361 14.42 5.87 24.16
C ASP A 361 13.87 4.85 25.18
N SER A 362 13.73 5.25 26.44
CA SER A 362 13.36 4.32 27.52
C SER A 362 12.01 3.64 27.31
N GLN A 363 11.01 4.33 26.75
CA GLN A 363 9.68 3.74 26.56
C GLN A 363 9.66 2.79 25.36
N THR A 364 10.37 3.17 24.28
CA THR A 364 10.53 2.36 23.09
C THR A 364 11.32 1.08 23.37
N GLU A 365 12.45 1.19 24.07
CA GLU A 365 13.26 0.06 24.52
C GLU A 365 12.42 -0.90 25.39
N GLU A 366 11.55 -0.34 26.24
CA GLU A 366 10.69 -1.12 27.13
C GLU A 366 9.71 -2.03 26.36
N VAL A 367 9.08 -1.51 25.29
CA VAL A 367 8.23 -2.29 24.36
C VAL A 367 9.09 -3.30 23.61
N PHE A 368 10.19 -2.84 23.01
CA PHE A 368 11.05 -3.64 22.15
C PHE A 368 11.55 -4.90 22.87
N ARG A 369 12.04 -4.74 24.10
CA ARG A 369 12.59 -5.84 24.91
C ARG A 369 11.54 -6.81 25.43
N ARG A 370 10.28 -6.37 25.59
CA ARG A 370 9.17 -7.28 25.90
C ARG A 370 8.77 -8.13 24.70
N LEU A 371 8.86 -7.57 23.50
CA LEU A 371 8.56 -8.29 22.27
C LEU A 371 9.69 -9.24 21.86
N TRP A 372 10.94 -8.78 21.96
CA TRP A 372 12.14 -9.54 21.64
C TRP A 372 13.09 -9.60 22.85
N PRO A 373 12.84 -10.50 23.81
CA PRO A 373 13.66 -10.63 25.01
C PRO A 373 15.04 -11.21 24.67
N VAL A 374 16.10 -10.50 25.05
CA VAL A 374 17.49 -10.97 24.87
C VAL A 374 17.95 -11.73 26.10
N LYS A 375 18.65 -12.85 25.90
CA LYS A 375 19.16 -13.72 26.98
C LYS A 375 20.37 -13.15 27.73
N SER A 376 21.00 -12.08 27.24
CA SER A 376 22.19 -11.45 27.83
C SER A 376 22.12 -9.93 27.66
N LYS A 377 22.24 -9.18 28.76
CA LYS A 377 22.15 -7.71 28.80
C LYS A 377 23.40 -6.99 28.27
N VAL A 378 24.30 -7.66 27.55
CA VAL A 378 25.61 -7.10 27.22
C VAL A 378 25.69 -6.69 25.75
N GLY A 379 25.49 -5.39 25.51
CA GLY A 379 26.02 -4.68 24.34
C GLY A 379 25.43 -5.02 22.97
N GLY A 380 24.24 -5.62 22.93
CA GLY A 380 23.54 -5.92 21.70
C GLY A 380 22.86 -4.70 21.09
N SER A 381 23.03 -4.51 19.78
CA SER A 381 22.39 -3.47 18.98
C SER A 381 20.96 -3.91 18.67
N TRP A 382 19.94 -3.12 19.04
CA TRP A 382 18.51 -3.47 18.79
C TRP A 382 18.27 -3.85 17.32
N GLN A 383 19.01 -3.24 16.40
CA GLN A 383 19.01 -3.48 14.95
C GLN A 383 19.25 -4.94 14.54
N LYS A 384 19.83 -5.77 15.42
CA LYS A 384 20.12 -7.20 15.19
C LYS A 384 19.27 -8.14 16.04
N GLU A 385 18.42 -7.60 16.90
CA GLU A 385 17.76 -8.34 17.98
C GLU A 385 16.24 -8.47 17.79
N TRP A 386 15.73 -8.02 16.66
CA TRP A 386 14.35 -8.24 16.23
C TRP A 386 14.29 -9.36 15.18
N HIS A 387 13.10 -9.93 15.04
CA HIS A 387 12.74 -10.82 13.94
C HIS A 387 11.24 -10.75 13.69
N SER A 388 10.80 -11.13 12.49
CA SER A 388 9.36 -11.22 12.23
C SER A 388 8.69 -12.26 13.12
N LEU A 389 7.40 -12.07 13.38
CA LEU A 389 6.57 -13.08 14.04
C LEU A 389 5.89 -13.97 12.99
N PRO A 390 5.64 -15.25 13.32
CA PRO A 390 4.91 -16.15 12.42
C PRO A 390 3.49 -15.62 12.16
N PHE A 391 2.87 -16.12 11.09
CA PHE A 391 1.43 -15.91 10.85
C PHE A 391 0.63 -16.33 12.08
N ALA A 392 -0.46 -15.62 12.37
CA ALA A 392 -1.36 -16.01 13.43
C ALA A 392 -1.80 -17.47 13.19
N GLU A 393 -1.55 -18.35 14.17
CA GLU A 393 -2.17 -19.68 14.13
C GLU A 393 -3.68 -19.47 14.11
N PRO A 394 -4.45 -20.17 13.26
CA PRO A 394 -5.90 -20.12 13.34
C PRO A 394 -6.25 -20.46 14.79
N ALA A 395 -7.04 -19.61 15.43
CA ALA A 395 -7.52 -19.87 16.77
C ALA A 395 -8.22 -21.22 16.72
N ILE A 396 -7.52 -22.28 17.15
CA ILE A 396 -8.14 -23.56 17.42
C ILE A 396 -9.10 -23.22 18.55
N THR A 397 -10.37 -23.03 18.19
CA THR A 397 -11.48 -23.02 19.12
C THR A 397 -11.42 -24.37 19.81
N ARG A 398 -10.67 -24.43 20.92
CA ARG A 398 -10.75 -25.54 21.85
C ARG A 398 -12.16 -25.47 22.42
N MET A 399 -13.03 -26.31 21.86
CA MET A 399 -14.30 -26.69 22.46
C MET A 399 -14.06 -27.21 23.88
#